data_AF-A0A4Q0I1V5-F1
#
_entry.id   AF-A0A4Q0I1V5-F1
#
_cell.length_a   1.000
_cell.length_b   1.000
_cell.length_c   1.000
_cell.angle_alpha   90.00
_cell.angle_beta   90.00
_cell.angle_gamma   90.00
#
_symmetry.space_group_name_H-M   'P 1'
#
loop_
_entity.id
_entity.type
_entity.pdbx_description
1 polymer ?
#
loop_
_entity_poly.entity_id
_entity_poly.type
_entity_poly.pdbx_seq_one_letter_code
_entity_poly.pdbx_strand_id
1 'polypeptide(L)'
;MNIVKLKPVIHMIGIIKKSTISNILLIFVMVFCFMLNNQKAIAKDIRYTTESLSIENVHPKIINGIIYIPLRSVFEALGWEVSWDGQSKTVTCTNENRVIRFKVDSSKVDIDDSYYIIDGALIILENKSYIPQKFITEEFGLKVRWNKNDNIIITSDKGTTGIIVDGGSNIVIVGDSMIVNIFEPYNIYTISDMISYSDRLLASNNAQEALHKYKEILGNISKEEMPDIYAHVMNNLANAYSKLSESKNTRSNILTAIGFYNEAMAYYRDNDYAAKYSIILNNLGSAYRILSDITGNNAFLVTAAIYYEEALQYYTLPQHPMEYSLIQYNLGKVYYDLGELDLSKECFIAAKDVFVESLDIYSLDKNPNCYATIQFHLGIVNNVLEDLCPLEEEEMHQINDFEGVKVKEIDNFKEALKVWTAESYPLNYAKVHEHLGKIHTKYYEKSGDVDYLIMAEKEYEEAVEFYSIERYPFLYAAVNYELGNLKLLFSRIENRDKHLSEATSAYENSLKVFNSSEYSKYYAEALLAIERSKDLK
;
A
#
# COMPACT_ATOMS: atom_id res chain seq x y z
N MET A 1 28.40 21.64 -5.63
CA MET A 1 27.59 21.76 -4.40
C MET A 1 27.00 23.16 -4.35
N ASN A 2 25.78 23.35 -4.88
CA ASN A 2 25.16 24.68 -4.98
C ASN A 2 24.47 25.02 -3.65
N ILE A 3 25.15 25.85 -2.84
CA ILE A 3 24.68 26.41 -1.56
C ILE A 3 23.35 27.20 -1.69
N VAL A 4 22.90 27.45 -2.92
CA VAL A 4 21.65 28.18 -3.22
C VAL A 4 20.39 27.36 -2.95
N LYS A 5 20.42 26.02 -3.05
CA LYS A 5 19.22 25.18 -2.90
C LYS A 5 18.80 24.87 -1.45
N LEU A 6 19.63 25.17 -0.44
CA LEU A 6 19.35 24.89 0.97
C LEU A 6 18.74 26.08 1.76
N LYS A 7 18.52 27.23 1.10
CA LYS A 7 18.10 28.47 1.76
C LYS A 7 16.78 28.37 2.55
N PRO A 8 15.72 27.66 2.09
CA PRO A 8 14.46 27.56 2.83
C PRO A 8 14.59 26.72 4.12
N VAL A 9 15.36 25.63 4.05
CA VAL A 9 15.48 24.64 5.13
C VAL A 9 16.42 25.10 6.25
N ILE A 10 17.48 25.83 5.91
CA ILE A 10 18.49 26.32 6.87
C ILE A 10 17.91 27.34 7.87
N HIS A 11 16.87 28.09 7.52
CA HIS A 11 16.31 29.12 8.40
C HIS A 11 15.53 28.52 9.59
N MET A 12 14.96 27.32 9.45
CA MET A 12 14.03 26.73 10.43
C MET A 12 14.70 25.79 11.46
N ILE A 13 15.92 25.31 11.20
CA ILE A 13 16.65 24.34 12.04
C ILE A 13 17.17 24.95 13.38
N GLY A 14 17.07 26.27 13.57
CA GLY A 14 17.66 27.00 14.69
C GLY A 14 17.07 26.80 16.09
N ILE A 15 15.93 26.09 16.28
CA ILE A 15 15.12 26.27 17.51
C ILE A 15 14.99 25.04 18.43
N ILE A 16 15.36 23.81 18.06
CA ILE A 16 15.02 22.64 18.91
C ILE A 16 16.25 21.81 19.30
N LYS A 17 16.86 22.15 20.44
CA LYS A 17 17.80 21.26 21.16
C LYS A 17 17.62 21.33 22.68
N LYS A 18 17.53 20.13 23.29
CA LYS A 18 17.68 19.75 24.71
C LYS A 18 16.43 19.79 25.60
N SER A 19 15.76 18.64 25.79
CA SER A 19 15.79 17.87 27.06
C SER A 19 14.68 16.81 27.06
N THR A 20 14.99 15.52 26.85
CA THR A 20 14.06 14.41 27.20
C THR A 20 14.67 13.00 27.10
N ILE A 21 15.95 12.84 26.74
CA ILE A 21 16.53 11.50 26.50
C ILE A 21 16.95 10.78 27.81
N SER A 22 16.99 11.45 28.95
CA SER A 22 17.52 10.84 30.19
C SER A 22 16.52 10.00 31.00
N ASN A 23 15.21 10.08 30.75
CA ASN A 23 14.19 9.50 31.66
C ASN A 23 13.52 8.20 31.16
N ILE A 24 13.75 7.79 29.91
CA ILE A 24 13.11 6.60 29.32
C ILE A 24 13.98 5.34 29.54
N LEU A 25 15.30 5.50 29.70
CA LEU A 25 16.23 4.38 29.87
C LEU A 25 16.13 3.69 31.25
N LEU A 26 15.63 4.39 32.28
CA LEU A 26 15.55 3.84 33.64
C LEU A 26 14.33 2.94 33.87
N ILE A 27 13.26 3.13 33.08
CA ILE A 27 12.00 2.37 33.21
C ILE A 27 12.09 1.01 32.52
N PHE A 28 12.92 0.89 31.48
CA PHE A 28 13.08 -0.37 30.73
C PHE A 28 13.89 -1.44 31.49
N VAL A 29 14.82 -1.02 32.36
CA VAL A 29 15.67 -1.93 33.15
C VAL A 29 14.91 -2.58 34.31
N MET A 30 13.89 -1.92 34.88
CA MET A 30 13.13 -2.47 36.01
C MET A 30 12.12 -3.55 35.62
N VAL A 31 11.61 -3.54 34.38
CA VAL A 31 10.63 -4.53 33.90
C VAL A 31 11.31 -5.85 33.52
N PHE A 32 12.58 -5.82 33.14
CA PHE A 32 13.35 -7.01 32.76
C PHE A 32 13.73 -7.90 33.97
N CYS A 33 13.78 -7.35 35.18
CA CYS A 33 14.18 -8.09 36.38
C CYS A 33 13.07 -8.96 37.01
N PHE A 34 11.82 -8.90 36.54
CA PHE A 34 10.68 -9.56 37.20
C PHE A 34 10.25 -10.91 36.59
N MET A 35 10.94 -11.41 35.56
CA MET A 35 10.52 -12.61 34.80
C MET A 35 11.46 -13.81 34.92
N LEU A 36 12.05 -14.05 36.10
CA LEU A 36 12.80 -15.29 36.36
C LEU A 36 12.25 -16.00 37.61
N ASN A 37 11.40 -17.01 37.38
CA ASN A 37 11.18 -18.09 38.33
C ASN A 37 11.08 -19.42 37.58
N ASN A 38 12.01 -20.33 37.90
CA ASN A 38 12.09 -21.68 37.34
C ASN A 38 11.43 -22.69 38.30
N GLN A 39 10.63 -23.62 37.76
CA GLN A 39 10.41 -24.91 38.41
C GLN A 39 10.80 -26.04 37.44
N LYS A 40 11.56 -27.02 37.94
CA LYS A 40 11.93 -28.24 37.22
C LYS A 40 10.99 -29.38 37.60
N ALA A 41 10.54 -30.14 36.61
CA ALA A 41 9.92 -31.45 36.79
C ALA A 41 10.82 -32.53 36.15
N ILE A 42 10.92 -33.69 36.80
CA ILE A 42 11.66 -34.87 36.32
C ILE A 42 10.66 -36.00 36.11
N ALA A 43 10.69 -36.65 34.95
CA ALA A 43 9.97 -37.88 34.66
C ALA A 43 10.94 -39.05 34.40
N LYS A 44 10.53 -40.25 34.80
CA LYS A 44 11.32 -41.50 34.80
C LYS A 44 11.21 -42.20 33.42
N ASP A 45 12.33 -42.55 32.82
CA ASP A 45 12.43 -43.15 31.47
C ASP A 45 12.24 -44.67 31.52
N ILE A 46 11.40 -45.22 30.64
CA ILE A 46 11.26 -46.67 30.40
C ILE A 46 11.09 -46.84 28.88
N ARG A 47 12.10 -47.41 28.21
CA ARG A 47 12.07 -47.67 26.76
C ARG A 47 12.13 -49.17 26.48
N TYR A 48 11.37 -49.61 25.48
CA TYR A 48 11.52 -50.90 24.81
C TYR A 48 11.68 -50.65 23.31
N THR A 49 12.59 -51.38 22.66
CA THR A 49 12.98 -51.19 21.25
C THR A 49 12.47 -52.36 20.40
N THR A 50 11.97 -52.10 19.19
CA THR A 50 11.66 -53.13 18.17
C THR A 50 12.31 -52.76 16.83
N GLU A 51 12.50 -53.76 15.96
CA GLU A 51 13.24 -53.64 14.69
C GLU A 51 12.45 -52.88 13.60
N SER A 52 13.14 -52.03 12.83
CA SER A 52 12.59 -51.07 11.86
C SER A 52 12.34 -51.67 10.47
N LEU A 53 11.23 -51.30 9.82
CA LEU A 53 10.96 -51.56 8.39
C LEU A 53 11.57 -50.43 7.52
N SER A 54 12.28 -50.75 6.43
CA SER A 54 12.85 -49.77 5.49
C SER A 54 11.95 -49.52 4.27
N ILE A 55 11.78 -48.25 3.87
CA ILE A 55 11.07 -47.85 2.65
C ILE A 55 12.01 -46.96 1.82
N GLU A 56 12.72 -47.54 0.85
CA GLU A 56 13.80 -46.86 0.13
C GLU A 56 13.35 -46.00 -1.08
N ASN A 57 12.06 -45.85 -1.41
CA ASN A 57 11.67 -45.31 -2.73
C ASN A 57 10.39 -44.45 -2.77
N VAL A 58 10.32 -43.34 -2.04
CA VAL A 58 9.19 -42.38 -2.13
C VAL A 58 9.67 -40.97 -2.48
N HIS A 59 9.66 -40.61 -3.76
CA HIS A 59 9.97 -39.24 -4.22
C HIS A 59 8.69 -38.57 -4.72
N PRO A 60 8.11 -37.57 -4.03
CA PRO A 60 6.98 -36.81 -4.56
C PRO A 60 7.40 -35.85 -5.67
N LYS A 61 6.39 -35.33 -6.37
CA LYS A 61 6.55 -34.38 -7.48
C LYS A 61 5.64 -33.18 -7.24
N ILE A 62 6.06 -32.00 -7.70
CA ILE A 62 5.23 -30.79 -7.66
C ILE A 62 4.83 -30.44 -9.08
N ILE A 63 3.52 -30.31 -9.33
CA ILE A 63 2.97 -30.05 -10.65
C ILE A 63 1.88 -29.00 -10.49
N ASN A 64 2.06 -27.86 -11.15
CA ASN A 64 1.12 -26.72 -11.08
C ASN A 64 0.76 -26.30 -9.65
N GLY A 65 1.72 -26.38 -8.72
CA GLY A 65 1.51 -26.04 -7.30
C GLY A 65 0.85 -27.12 -6.45
N ILE A 66 0.45 -28.27 -7.04
CA ILE A 66 -0.12 -29.42 -6.33
C ILE A 66 0.99 -30.43 -6.05
N ILE A 67 1.06 -30.93 -4.81
CA ILE A 67 2.02 -31.96 -4.39
C ILE A 67 1.45 -33.34 -4.72
N TYR A 68 2.22 -34.12 -5.45
CA TYR A 68 1.90 -35.46 -5.94
C TYR A 68 2.78 -36.50 -5.26
N ILE A 69 2.18 -37.55 -4.71
CA ILE A 69 2.89 -38.58 -3.93
C ILE A 69 2.74 -39.95 -4.61
N PRO A 70 3.80 -40.80 -4.65
CA PRO A 70 3.70 -42.16 -5.16
C PRO A 70 2.60 -42.94 -4.43
N LEU A 71 1.51 -43.25 -5.13
CA LEU A 71 0.32 -43.87 -4.55
C LEU A 71 0.66 -45.22 -3.92
N ARG A 72 1.34 -46.09 -4.68
CA ARG A 72 1.63 -47.47 -4.25
C ARG A 72 2.40 -47.49 -2.93
N SER A 73 3.46 -46.69 -2.84
CA SER A 73 4.34 -46.67 -1.67
C SER A 73 3.61 -46.23 -0.40
N VAL A 74 2.71 -45.24 -0.50
CA VAL A 74 1.93 -44.78 0.66
C VAL A 74 0.90 -45.82 1.08
N PHE A 75 0.15 -46.37 0.12
CA PHE A 75 -0.90 -47.33 0.41
C PHE A 75 -0.34 -48.65 0.97
N GLU A 76 0.73 -49.19 0.39
CA GLU A 76 1.40 -50.40 0.90
C GLU A 76 1.97 -50.17 2.31
N ALA A 77 2.54 -48.99 2.58
CA ALA A 77 3.01 -48.63 3.93
C ALA A 77 1.87 -48.53 4.95
N LEU A 78 0.65 -48.21 4.51
CA LEU A 78 -0.57 -48.21 5.33
C LEU A 78 -1.24 -49.59 5.39
N GLY A 79 -0.63 -50.64 4.82
CA GLY A 79 -1.14 -52.01 4.84
C GLY A 79 -2.18 -52.32 3.75
N TRP A 80 -2.21 -51.56 2.66
CA TRP A 80 -3.12 -51.80 1.52
C TRP A 80 -2.41 -52.51 0.37
N GLU A 81 -3.13 -53.37 -0.34
CA GLU A 81 -2.69 -53.95 -1.60
C GLU A 81 -3.03 -53.04 -2.78
N VAL A 82 -2.14 -52.94 -3.78
CA VAL A 82 -2.31 -52.01 -4.92
C VAL A 82 -2.12 -52.73 -6.26
N SER A 83 -3.19 -52.80 -7.05
CA SER A 83 -3.21 -53.42 -8.39
C SER A 83 -3.46 -52.43 -9.52
N TRP A 84 -3.03 -52.76 -10.73
CA TRP A 84 -3.18 -51.94 -11.94
C TRP A 84 -3.87 -52.73 -13.06
N ASP A 85 -4.90 -52.14 -13.66
CA ASP A 85 -5.53 -52.63 -14.89
C ASP A 85 -5.18 -51.70 -16.07
N GLY A 86 -4.35 -52.22 -16.97
CA GLY A 86 -3.89 -51.50 -18.16
C GLY A 86 -4.95 -51.29 -19.24
N GLN A 87 -6.01 -52.09 -19.28
CA GLN A 87 -7.07 -51.95 -20.28
C GLN A 87 -8.01 -50.80 -19.90
N SER A 88 -8.39 -50.71 -18.63
CA SER A 88 -9.28 -49.64 -18.13
C SER A 88 -8.54 -48.38 -17.66
N LYS A 89 -7.20 -48.45 -17.55
CA LYS A 89 -6.33 -47.43 -16.95
C LYS A 89 -6.71 -47.10 -15.50
N THR A 90 -6.89 -48.13 -14.69
CA THR A 90 -7.39 -48.01 -13.31
C THR A 90 -6.39 -48.57 -12.30
N VAL A 91 -6.06 -47.79 -11.27
CA VAL A 91 -5.35 -48.26 -10.07
C VAL A 91 -6.38 -48.62 -9.01
N THR A 92 -6.33 -49.84 -8.49
CA THR A 92 -7.22 -50.31 -7.42
C THR A 92 -6.42 -50.58 -6.16
N CYS A 93 -6.78 -49.91 -5.06
CA CYS A 93 -6.22 -50.10 -3.73
C CYS A 93 -7.24 -50.85 -2.85
N THR A 94 -6.83 -51.95 -2.22
CA THR A 94 -7.70 -52.78 -1.37
C THR A 94 -7.06 -53.05 -0.02
N ASN A 95 -7.89 -53.06 1.03
CA ASN A 95 -7.55 -53.57 2.36
C ASN A 95 -8.74 -54.41 2.85
N GLU A 96 -8.64 -55.07 4.00
CA GLU A 96 -9.59 -56.06 4.53
C GLU A 96 -11.08 -55.64 4.45
N ASN A 97 -11.38 -54.33 4.48
CA ASN A 97 -12.75 -53.80 4.51
C ASN A 97 -13.10 -52.76 3.42
N ARG A 98 -12.17 -52.33 2.56
CA ARG A 98 -12.40 -51.17 1.66
C ARG A 98 -11.71 -51.29 0.31
N VAL A 99 -12.32 -50.67 -0.71
CA VAL A 99 -11.81 -50.63 -2.09
C VAL A 99 -11.84 -49.20 -2.62
N ILE A 100 -10.69 -48.70 -3.06
CA ILE A 100 -10.55 -47.37 -3.68
C ILE A 100 -10.05 -47.54 -5.12
N ARG A 101 -10.73 -46.96 -6.10
CA ARG A 101 -10.36 -47.02 -7.52
C ARG A 101 -10.10 -45.63 -8.08
N PHE A 102 -8.92 -45.47 -8.67
CA PHE A 102 -8.49 -44.27 -9.36
C PHE A 102 -8.35 -44.54 -10.84
N LYS A 103 -9.03 -43.74 -11.67
CA LYS A 103 -8.83 -43.75 -13.13
C LYS A 103 -7.85 -42.65 -13.53
N VAL A 104 -6.89 -42.98 -14.39
CA VAL A 104 -5.90 -41.99 -14.90
C VAL A 104 -6.63 -40.81 -15.57
N ASP A 105 -6.14 -39.59 -15.32
CA ASP A 105 -6.68 -38.32 -15.84
C ASP A 105 -8.13 -37.99 -15.42
N SER A 106 -8.68 -38.72 -14.44
CA SER A 106 -9.98 -38.46 -13.83
C SER A 106 -9.81 -37.84 -12.45
N SER A 107 -10.52 -36.74 -12.19
CA SER A 107 -10.67 -36.16 -10.85
C SER A 107 -11.73 -36.88 -9.99
N LYS A 108 -12.48 -37.82 -10.59
CA LYS A 108 -13.41 -38.69 -9.86
C LYS A 108 -12.68 -39.94 -9.38
N VAL A 109 -12.77 -40.21 -8.07
CA VAL A 109 -12.27 -41.41 -7.39
C VAL A 109 -13.46 -42.20 -6.86
N ASP A 110 -13.56 -43.48 -7.20
CA ASP A 110 -14.62 -44.34 -6.68
C ASP A 110 -14.14 -44.99 -5.36
N ILE A 111 -14.91 -44.80 -4.28
CA ILE A 111 -14.61 -45.30 -2.93
C ILE A 111 -15.81 -46.14 -2.50
N ASP A 112 -15.60 -47.46 -2.41
CA ASP A 112 -16.64 -48.45 -2.13
C ASP A 112 -17.82 -48.30 -3.12
N ASP A 113 -19.03 -47.95 -2.65
CA ASP A 113 -20.24 -47.72 -3.47
C ASP A 113 -20.48 -46.24 -3.83
N SER A 114 -19.54 -45.35 -3.48
CA SER A 114 -19.65 -43.89 -3.63
C SER A 114 -18.51 -43.32 -4.47
N TYR A 115 -18.54 -42.01 -4.75
CA TYR A 115 -17.44 -41.33 -5.41
C TYR A 115 -17.07 -40.01 -4.74
N TYR A 116 -15.80 -39.66 -4.84
CA TYR A 116 -15.19 -38.44 -4.32
C TYR A 116 -14.52 -37.66 -5.46
N ILE A 117 -14.64 -36.32 -5.46
CA ILE A 117 -13.98 -35.46 -6.44
C ILE A 117 -12.73 -34.86 -5.78
N ILE A 118 -11.56 -35.20 -6.30
CA ILE A 118 -10.28 -34.66 -5.86
C ILE A 118 -9.87 -33.44 -6.69
N ASP A 119 -9.18 -32.50 -6.05
CA ASP A 119 -8.57 -31.34 -6.71
C ASP A 119 -7.24 -31.76 -7.35
N GLY A 120 -7.32 -32.21 -8.61
CA GLY A 120 -6.27 -32.89 -9.37
C GLY A 120 -6.77 -34.22 -9.95
N ALA A 121 -5.95 -34.91 -10.74
CA ALA A 121 -6.24 -36.28 -11.19
C ALA A 121 -5.06 -37.19 -10.82
N LEU A 122 -5.29 -38.51 -10.74
CA LEU A 122 -4.18 -39.46 -10.71
C LEU A 122 -3.39 -39.35 -12.02
N ILE A 123 -2.07 -39.22 -11.91
CA ILE A 123 -1.16 -39.14 -13.06
C ILE A 123 -0.16 -40.28 -13.04
N ILE A 124 0.36 -40.61 -14.21
CA ILE A 124 1.47 -41.55 -14.37
C ILE A 124 2.71 -40.78 -14.80
N LEU A 125 3.78 -40.87 -14.02
CA LEU A 125 5.09 -40.30 -14.33
C LEU A 125 6.14 -41.38 -14.17
N GLU A 126 6.99 -41.58 -15.19
CA GLU A 126 8.11 -42.55 -15.16
C GLU A 126 7.65 -43.96 -14.70
N ASN A 127 6.51 -44.43 -15.22
CA ASN A 127 5.86 -45.71 -14.86
C ASN A 127 5.40 -45.84 -13.39
N LYS A 128 5.28 -44.74 -12.66
CA LYS A 128 4.73 -44.71 -11.29
C LYS A 128 3.44 -43.90 -11.24
N SER A 129 2.48 -44.37 -10.44
CA SER A 129 1.23 -43.66 -10.18
C SER A 129 1.41 -42.64 -9.05
N TYR A 130 0.91 -41.43 -9.28
CA TYR A 130 0.95 -40.35 -8.30
C TYR A 130 -0.44 -39.78 -8.07
N ILE A 131 -0.71 -39.41 -6.83
CA ILE A 131 -1.97 -38.78 -6.42
C ILE A 131 -1.74 -37.47 -5.66
N PRO A 132 -2.70 -36.53 -5.72
CA PRO A 132 -2.63 -35.32 -4.92
C PRO A 132 -2.56 -35.64 -3.43
N GLN A 133 -1.64 -34.97 -2.72
CA GLN A 133 -1.45 -35.11 -1.28
C GLN A 133 -2.76 -34.91 -0.49
N LYS A 134 -3.60 -33.97 -0.94
CA LYS A 134 -4.84 -33.58 -0.24
C LYS A 134 -5.81 -34.75 -0.06
N PHE A 135 -5.88 -35.65 -1.04
CA PHE A 135 -6.68 -36.87 -0.94
C PHE A 135 -6.23 -37.74 0.24
N ILE A 136 -4.91 -37.92 0.43
CA ILE A 136 -4.37 -38.70 1.55
C ILE A 136 -4.74 -38.05 2.89
N THR A 137 -4.68 -36.73 2.96
CA THR A 137 -5.00 -36.01 4.20
C THR A 137 -6.48 -36.09 4.55
N GLU A 138 -7.36 -36.03 3.56
CA GLU A 138 -8.82 -36.03 3.76
C GLU A 138 -9.35 -37.44 4.05
N GLU A 139 -8.87 -38.45 3.33
CA GLU A 139 -9.39 -39.83 3.45
C GLU A 139 -8.88 -40.55 4.71
N PHE A 140 -7.62 -40.32 5.08
CA PHE A 140 -6.99 -41.07 6.18
C PHE A 140 -6.85 -40.24 7.47
N GLY A 141 -7.31 -38.98 7.48
CA GLY A 141 -7.14 -38.07 8.62
C GLY A 141 -5.66 -37.81 8.95
N LEU A 142 -4.77 -38.03 7.98
CA LEU A 142 -3.34 -37.89 8.17
C LEU A 142 -2.94 -36.45 7.92
N LYS A 143 -2.09 -35.87 8.78
CA LYS A 143 -1.48 -34.57 8.48
C LYS A 143 -0.22 -34.81 7.67
N VAL A 144 -0.18 -34.28 6.46
CA VAL A 144 0.97 -34.44 5.56
C VAL A 144 1.73 -33.12 5.43
N ARG A 145 3.05 -33.12 5.65
CA ARG A 145 3.94 -31.96 5.54
C ARG A 145 5.19 -32.30 4.73
N TRP A 146 5.56 -31.46 3.78
CA TRP A 146 6.71 -31.67 2.90
C TRP A 146 7.95 -30.93 3.42
N ASN A 147 9.15 -31.55 3.43
CA ASN A 147 10.39 -30.92 3.93
C ASN A 147 11.41 -30.50 2.84
N LYS A 148 11.03 -30.59 1.56
CA LYS A 148 11.79 -30.10 0.39
C LYS A 148 13.12 -30.81 0.04
N ASN A 149 13.57 -31.85 0.76
CA ASN A 149 14.73 -32.69 0.37
C ASN A 149 14.33 -34.17 0.16
N ASP A 150 13.36 -34.42 -0.70
CA ASP A 150 12.80 -35.77 -0.97
C ASP A 150 11.92 -36.42 0.13
N ASN A 151 11.60 -35.75 1.25
CA ASN A 151 10.87 -36.39 2.38
C ASN A 151 9.47 -35.83 2.74
N ILE A 152 8.48 -36.74 2.80
CA ILE A 152 7.09 -36.50 3.21
C ILE A 152 6.94 -36.86 4.70
N ILE A 153 6.39 -35.94 5.48
CA ILE A 153 5.97 -36.14 6.88
C ILE A 153 4.49 -36.48 6.85
N ILE A 154 4.08 -37.55 7.52
CA ILE A 154 2.68 -37.94 7.69
C ILE A 154 2.47 -38.06 9.21
N THR A 155 1.33 -37.69 9.81
CA THR A 155 1.10 -37.87 11.26
C THR A 155 -0.36 -38.25 11.51
N SER A 156 -0.68 -39.04 12.54
CA SER A 156 -2.08 -39.30 12.93
C SER A 156 -2.62 -38.31 13.98
N ASP A 157 -3.93 -38.33 14.19
CA ASP A 157 -4.65 -37.44 15.10
C ASP A 157 -4.50 -37.76 16.60
N LYS A 158 -3.91 -38.90 16.96
CA LYS A 158 -3.68 -39.30 18.35
C LYS A 158 -2.24 -38.92 18.76
N GLY A 159 -2.10 -37.75 19.38
CA GLY A 159 -0.79 -37.19 19.75
C GLY A 159 -0.01 -38.05 20.75
N THR A 160 1.32 -38.00 20.69
CA THR A 160 2.19 -38.41 21.81
C THR A 160 3.40 -37.48 21.96
N THR A 161 3.78 -37.27 23.21
CA THR A 161 5.00 -36.60 23.66
C THR A 161 6.12 -37.64 23.86
N GLY A 162 7.34 -37.38 23.38
CA GLY A 162 8.55 -38.13 23.78
C GLY A 162 9.38 -38.79 22.68
N ILE A 163 9.66 -38.10 21.56
CA ILE A 163 10.55 -38.60 20.51
C ILE A 163 11.85 -37.77 20.51
N ILE A 164 13.01 -38.45 20.62
CA ILE A 164 14.35 -37.85 20.49
C ILE A 164 15.01 -38.48 19.24
N VAL A 165 15.55 -37.64 18.36
CA VAL A 165 16.18 -38.03 17.08
C VAL A 165 17.62 -37.49 17.05
N ASP A 166 18.58 -38.30 16.58
CA ASP A 166 19.99 -37.93 16.37
C ASP A 166 20.48 -38.43 15.01
N GLY A 167 21.26 -37.59 14.29
CA GLY A 167 21.82 -37.87 12.95
C GLY A 167 20.92 -37.54 11.73
N GLY A 168 21.55 -37.32 10.57
CA GLY A 168 20.89 -37.04 9.29
C GLY A 168 20.53 -38.30 8.50
N SER A 169 19.52 -38.19 7.62
CA SER A 169 19.04 -39.23 6.68
C SER A 169 18.37 -40.47 7.28
N ASN A 170 17.49 -40.31 8.27
CA ASN A 170 16.70 -41.43 8.79
C ASN A 170 15.18 -41.17 8.78
N ILE A 171 14.42 -42.23 8.48
CA ILE A 171 13.00 -42.40 8.83
C ILE A 171 12.94 -43.53 9.88
N VAL A 172 12.34 -43.28 11.04
CA VAL A 172 12.06 -44.34 12.03
C VAL A 172 10.55 -44.55 12.13
N ILE A 173 10.12 -45.77 11.84
CA ILE A 173 8.76 -46.26 12.02
C ILE A 173 8.67 -46.86 13.43
N VAL A 174 7.75 -46.40 14.26
CA VAL A 174 7.32 -47.16 15.44
C VAL A 174 5.85 -47.51 15.25
N GLY A 175 5.54 -48.79 15.39
CA GLY A 175 4.22 -49.37 15.14
C GLY A 175 3.07 -48.68 15.86
N ASP A 176 1.89 -48.89 15.30
CA ASP A 176 0.55 -48.42 15.68
C ASP A 176 0.23 -46.93 15.44
N SER A 177 0.48 -46.48 14.20
CA SER A 177 -0.11 -45.26 13.58
C SER A 177 0.56 -43.92 13.91
N MET A 178 1.86 -43.88 14.21
CA MET A 178 2.60 -42.62 14.29
C MET A 178 3.77 -42.59 13.30
N ILE A 179 3.75 -41.59 12.43
CA ILE A 179 4.90 -41.14 11.66
C ILE A 179 5.25 -39.76 12.25
N VAL A 180 6.50 -39.54 12.65
CA VAL A 180 7.00 -38.23 13.10
C VAL A 180 8.40 -38.06 12.53
N ASN A 181 8.63 -36.97 11.79
CA ASN A 181 9.98 -36.47 11.58
C ASN A 181 10.08 -34.99 11.93
N ILE A 182 11.20 -34.64 12.57
CA ILE A 182 11.52 -33.38 13.23
C ILE A 182 12.30 -32.48 12.24
N PHE A 183 11.99 -31.18 12.28
CA PHE A 183 12.43 -30.01 11.48
C PHE A 183 13.80 -30.07 10.73
N GLU A 184 13.94 -29.50 9.52
CA GLU A 184 14.10 -28.05 9.29
C GLU A 184 13.05 -27.38 8.35
N PRO A 185 12.64 -26.11 8.60
CA PRO A 185 11.43 -25.51 8.02
C PRO A 185 11.59 -24.46 6.92
N TYR A 186 12.74 -23.83 6.69
CA TYR A 186 12.85 -22.70 5.76
C TYR A 186 14.21 -22.68 5.05
N ASN A 187 14.32 -23.37 3.92
CA ASN A 187 15.46 -23.11 3.03
C ASN A 187 15.26 -21.76 2.31
N ILE A 188 16.37 -21.17 1.82
CA ILE A 188 16.37 -19.83 1.20
C ILE A 188 15.38 -19.71 0.03
N TYR A 189 15.14 -20.78 -0.73
CA TYR A 189 14.16 -20.82 -1.81
C TYR A 189 12.72 -20.67 -1.31
N THR A 190 12.38 -21.29 -0.18
CA THR A 190 11.06 -21.16 0.46
C THR A 190 10.77 -19.74 0.90
N ILE A 191 11.76 -19.12 1.55
CA ILE A 191 11.66 -17.73 2.00
C ILE A 191 11.51 -16.81 0.78
N SER A 192 12.30 -17.04 -0.27
CA SER A 192 12.20 -16.30 -1.53
C SER A 192 10.82 -16.39 -2.18
N ASP A 193 10.21 -17.58 -2.21
CA ASP A 193 8.85 -17.78 -2.76
C ASP A 193 7.79 -17.03 -1.94
N MET A 194 7.91 -17.08 -0.61
CA MET A 194 6.99 -16.39 0.30
C MET A 194 7.12 -14.86 0.19
N ILE A 195 8.35 -14.34 0.08
CA ILE A 195 8.58 -12.92 -0.17
C ILE A 195 7.96 -12.52 -1.51
N SER A 196 8.22 -13.29 -2.56
CA SER A 196 7.69 -13.02 -3.90
C SER A 196 6.16 -13.02 -3.90
N TYR A 197 5.52 -13.94 -3.17
CA TYR A 197 4.07 -13.96 -2.99
C TYR A 197 3.56 -12.74 -2.20
N SER A 198 4.23 -12.40 -1.10
CA SER A 198 3.87 -11.26 -0.25
C SER A 198 4.01 -9.92 -0.98
N ASP A 199 5.07 -9.76 -1.76
CA ASP A 199 5.34 -8.57 -2.56
C ASP A 199 4.25 -8.40 -3.64
N ARG A 200 3.81 -9.50 -4.28
CA ARG A 200 2.68 -9.46 -5.23
C ARG A 200 1.37 -9.08 -4.56
N LEU A 201 1.10 -9.57 -3.35
CA LEU A 201 -0.09 -9.17 -2.58
C LEU A 201 -0.08 -7.67 -2.30
N LEU A 202 1.06 -7.13 -1.84
CA LEU A 202 1.21 -5.71 -1.58
C LEU A 202 1.05 -4.88 -2.87
N ALA A 203 1.66 -5.30 -3.97
CA ALA A 203 1.54 -4.64 -5.27
C ALA A 203 0.10 -4.67 -5.81
N SER A 204 -0.67 -5.71 -5.48
CA SER A 204 -2.09 -5.86 -5.81
C SER A 204 -3.02 -5.17 -4.82
N ASN A 205 -2.49 -4.24 -4.00
CA ASN A 205 -3.22 -3.47 -3.01
C ASN A 205 -3.84 -4.30 -1.86
N ASN A 206 -3.36 -5.53 -1.62
CA ASN A 206 -3.81 -6.39 -0.53
C ASN A 206 -2.84 -6.31 0.66
N ALA A 207 -2.69 -5.10 1.21
CA ALA A 207 -1.71 -4.80 2.26
C ALA A 207 -1.93 -5.59 3.56
N GLN A 208 -3.19 -5.90 3.90
CA GLN A 208 -3.52 -6.65 5.12
C GLN A 208 -3.03 -8.10 5.05
N GLU A 209 -3.25 -8.78 3.92
CA GLU A 209 -2.77 -10.15 3.73
C GLU A 209 -1.24 -10.17 3.59
N ALA A 210 -0.67 -9.22 2.85
CA ALA A 210 0.77 -9.08 2.73
C ALA A 210 1.45 -8.94 4.10
N LEU A 211 0.88 -8.12 4.99
CA LEU A 211 1.36 -7.94 6.36
C LEU A 211 1.31 -9.24 7.18
N HIS A 212 0.27 -10.05 7.02
CA HIS A 212 0.20 -11.36 7.66
C HIS A 212 1.33 -12.28 7.16
N LYS A 213 1.59 -12.28 5.84
CA LYS A 213 2.65 -13.10 5.23
C LYS A 213 4.06 -12.62 5.59
N TYR A 214 4.32 -11.33 5.64
CA TYR A 214 5.60 -10.81 6.13
C TYR A 214 5.86 -11.16 7.59
N LYS A 215 4.83 -11.12 8.45
CA LYS A 215 4.97 -11.55 9.86
C LYS A 215 5.23 -13.04 9.99
N GLU A 216 4.63 -13.85 9.12
CA GLU A 216 4.93 -15.29 9.01
C GLU A 216 6.41 -15.50 8.66
N ILE A 217 6.94 -14.76 7.67
CA ILE A 217 8.35 -14.82 7.29
C ILE A 217 9.26 -14.42 8.48
N LEU A 218 8.96 -13.32 9.18
CA LEU A 218 9.75 -12.87 10.34
C LEU A 218 9.75 -13.83 11.52
N GLY A 219 8.72 -14.65 11.68
CA GLY A 219 8.71 -15.69 12.70
C GLY A 219 9.77 -16.78 12.47
N ASN A 220 10.38 -16.81 11.28
CA ASN A 220 11.25 -17.89 10.82
C ASN A 220 12.59 -17.41 10.26
N ILE A 221 12.87 -16.10 10.31
CA ILE A 221 14.16 -15.52 9.97
C ILE A 221 14.62 -14.64 11.14
N SER A 222 15.93 -14.47 11.29
CA SER A 222 16.52 -13.50 12.22
C SER A 222 17.35 -12.47 11.46
N LYS A 223 17.56 -11.31 12.08
CA LYS A 223 18.42 -10.26 11.55
C LYS A 223 19.87 -10.72 11.46
N GLU A 224 20.30 -11.58 12.36
CA GLU A 224 21.67 -12.10 12.43
C GLU A 224 21.96 -13.14 11.35
N GLU A 225 20.99 -14.02 11.07
CA GLU A 225 21.16 -15.12 10.10
C GLU A 225 20.90 -14.68 8.66
N MET A 226 19.92 -13.79 8.44
CA MET A 226 19.49 -13.39 7.09
C MET A 226 19.25 -11.87 7.01
N PRO A 227 20.30 -11.04 7.23
CA PRO A 227 20.15 -9.60 7.41
C PRO A 227 19.59 -8.87 6.17
N ASP A 228 19.91 -9.34 4.97
CA ASP A 228 19.44 -8.79 3.69
C ASP A 228 17.95 -9.02 3.49
N ILE A 229 17.49 -10.24 3.74
CA ILE A 229 16.08 -10.62 3.68
C ILE A 229 15.30 -9.92 4.77
N TYR A 230 15.84 -9.89 5.99
CA TYR A 230 15.22 -9.21 7.12
C TYR A 230 14.96 -7.73 6.77
N ALA A 231 15.95 -7.01 6.24
CA ALA A 231 15.79 -5.62 5.84
C ALA A 231 14.75 -5.44 4.71
N HIS A 232 14.67 -6.38 3.76
CA HIS A 232 13.65 -6.35 2.70
C HIS A 232 12.24 -6.50 3.27
N VAL A 233 12.05 -7.46 4.19
CA VAL A 233 10.78 -7.69 4.87
C VAL A 233 10.38 -6.51 5.75
N MET A 234 11.34 -5.88 6.45
CA MET A 234 11.10 -4.64 7.21
C MET A 234 10.59 -3.51 6.29
N ASN A 235 11.28 -3.25 5.17
CA ASN A 235 10.85 -2.24 4.21
C ASN A 235 9.43 -2.50 3.67
N ASN A 236 9.10 -3.76 3.35
CA ASN A 236 7.79 -4.07 2.80
C ASN A 236 6.68 -4.12 3.86
N LEU A 237 6.99 -4.44 5.11
CA LEU A 237 6.09 -4.20 6.24
C LEU A 237 5.79 -2.71 6.37
N ALA A 238 6.80 -1.85 6.29
CA ALA A 238 6.62 -0.42 6.34
C ALA A 238 5.72 0.09 5.20
N ASN A 239 5.94 -0.38 3.97
CA ASN A 239 5.08 -0.08 2.81
C ASN A 239 3.63 -0.55 3.05
N ALA A 240 3.42 -1.75 3.59
CA ALA A 240 2.09 -2.27 3.90
C ALA A 240 1.37 -1.43 4.98
N TYR A 241 2.07 -1.05 6.05
CA TYR A 241 1.53 -0.15 7.07
C TYR A 241 1.24 1.25 6.51
N SER A 242 2.13 1.79 5.66
CA SER A 242 1.90 3.06 4.97
C SER A 242 0.65 2.99 4.09
N LYS A 243 0.45 1.89 3.36
CA LYS A 243 -0.77 1.70 2.55
C LYS A 243 -2.03 1.59 3.39
N LEU A 244 -1.99 0.85 4.49
CA LEU A 244 -3.12 0.73 5.42
C LEU A 244 -3.50 2.07 6.07
N SER A 245 -2.54 2.98 6.22
CA SER A 245 -2.78 4.32 6.78
C SER A 245 -3.75 5.17 5.96
N GLU A 246 -3.88 4.90 4.66
CA GLU A 246 -4.84 5.56 3.76
C GLU A 246 -6.30 5.21 4.11
N SER A 247 -6.53 4.09 4.83
CA SER A 247 -7.88 3.58 5.11
C SER A 247 -8.34 3.80 6.55
N LYS A 248 -7.49 3.53 7.55
CA LYS A 248 -7.83 3.63 8.98
C LYS A 248 -6.59 3.76 9.85
N ASN A 249 -6.76 4.22 11.09
CA ASN A 249 -5.70 4.31 12.09
C ASN A 249 -4.42 5.02 11.58
N THR A 250 -4.60 6.04 10.73
CA THR A 250 -3.53 6.67 9.94
C THR A 250 -2.30 6.98 10.77
N ARG A 251 -2.47 7.65 11.92
CA ARG A 251 -1.36 8.00 12.82
C ARG A 251 -0.57 6.79 13.31
N SER A 252 -1.26 5.77 13.82
CA SER A 252 -0.61 4.58 14.38
C SER A 252 0.13 3.80 13.28
N ASN A 253 -0.52 3.64 12.12
CA ASN A 253 0.04 2.93 10.98
C ASN A 253 1.28 3.64 10.41
N ILE A 254 1.24 4.97 10.25
CA ILE A 254 2.40 5.73 9.77
C ILE A 254 3.57 5.71 10.77
N LEU A 255 3.31 5.85 12.07
CA LEU A 255 4.37 5.73 13.08
C LEU A 255 5.01 4.34 13.07
N THR A 256 4.20 3.30 12.89
CA THR A 256 4.68 1.92 12.74
C THR A 256 5.53 1.75 11.48
N ALA A 257 5.07 2.31 10.35
CA ALA A 257 5.82 2.29 9.10
C ALA A 257 7.19 2.98 9.22
N ILE A 258 7.24 4.16 9.86
CA ILE A 258 8.49 4.87 10.13
C ILE A 258 9.46 4.03 10.97
N GLY A 259 8.96 3.29 11.97
CA GLY A 259 9.78 2.36 12.76
C GLY A 259 10.45 1.31 11.87
N PHE A 260 9.67 0.62 11.04
CA PHE A 260 10.18 -0.41 10.13
C PHE A 260 11.08 0.13 9.02
N TYR A 261 10.79 1.31 8.47
CA TYR A 261 11.68 1.98 7.52
C TYR A 261 13.04 2.28 8.15
N ASN A 262 13.08 2.83 9.36
CA ASN A 262 14.33 3.13 10.06
C ASN A 262 15.16 1.86 10.31
N GLU A 263 14.50 0.74 10.60
CA GLU A 263 15.17 -0.54 10.79
C GLU A 263 15.79 -1.08 9.49
N ALA A 264 15.06 -1.03 8.37
CA ALA A 264 15.58 -1.39 7.06
C ALA A 264 16.68 -0.44 6.57
N MET A 265 16.51 0.86 6.82
CA MET A 265 17.42 1.93 6.41
C MET A 265 18.83 1.73 6.98
N ALA A 266 18.94 1.37 8.26
CA ALA A 266 20.22 1.12 8.92
C ALA A 266 21.03 0.06 8.18
N TYR A 267 20.39 -1.05 7.77
CA TYR A 267 21.06 -2.11 7.03
C TYR A 267 21.55 -1.65 5.65
N TYR A 268 20.68 -1.00 4.86
CA TYR A 268 21.05 -0.59 3.50
C TYR A 268 22.11 0.51 3.47
N ARG A 269 22.12 1.41 4.45
CA ARG A 269 23.18 2.41 4.62
C ARG A 269 24.53 1.76 4.89
N ASP A 270 24.58 0.86 5.87
CA ASP A 270 25.82 0.29 6.37
C ASP A 270 26.45 -0.72 5.37
N ASN A 271 25.67 -1.19 4.38
CA ASN A 271 26.10 -2.11 3.32
C ASN A 271 26.18 -1.47 1.93
N ASP A 272 26.14 -0.14 1.84
CA ASP A 272 26.31 0.65 0.61
C ASP A 272 25.31 0.30 -0.52
N TYR A 273 24.08 -0.08 -0.15
CA TYR A 273 22.99 -0.34 -1.10
C TYR A 273 22.27 0.96 -1.48
N ALA A 274 22.98 1.86 -2.17
CA ALA A 274 22.53 3.22 -2.52
C ALA A 274 21.08 3.30 -3.04
N ALA A 275 20.70 2.43 -3.98
CA ALA A 275 19.35 2.42 -4.54
C ALA A 275 18.28 2.08 -3.49
N LYS A 276 18.47 1.01 -2.71
CA LYS A 276 17.51 0.59 -1.67
C LYS A 276 17.45 1.62 -0.53
N TYR A 277 18.58 2.22 -0.20
CA TYR A 277 18.65 3.31 0.78
C TYR A 277 17.81 4.51 0.31
N SER A 278 17.97 4.95 -0.94
CA SER A 278 17.21 6.07 -1.49
C SER A 278 15.70 5.83 -1.56
N ILE A 279 15.26 4.61 -1.89
CA ILE A 279 13.82 4.25 -1.83
C ILE A 279 13.26 4.45 -0.42
N ILE A 280 13.99 4.04 0.62
CA ILE A 280 13.54 4.20 2.00
C ILE A 280 13.50 5.66 2.40
N LEU A 281 14.50 6.46 2.01
CA LEU A 281 14.48 7.90 2.26
C LEU A 281 13.26 8.57 1.62
N ASN A 282 12.94 8.24 0.36
CA ASN A 282 11.71 8.72 -0.29
C ASN A 282 10.45 8.31 0.50
N ASN A 283 10.38 7.06 0.95
CA ASN A 283 9.22 6.56 1.68
C ASN A 283 9.09 7.18 3.08
N LEU A 284 10.21 7.44 3.76
CA LEU A 284 10.27 8.19 5.01
C LEU A 284 9.79 9.63 4.78
N GLY A 285 10.23 10.30 3.72
CA GLY A 285 9.75 11.62 3.34
C GLY A 285 8.23 11.66 3.19
N SER A 286 7.66 10.67 2.52
CA SER A 286 6.21 10.54 2.34
C SER A 286 5.49 10.32 3.67
N ALA A 287 6.02 9.43 4.52
CA ALA A 287 5.48 9.15 5.85
C ALA A 287 5.50 10.38 6.77
N TYR A 288 6.58 11.17 6.74
CA TYR A 288 6.68 12.40 7.52
C TYR A 288 5.76 13.52 7.00
N ARG A 289 5.56 13.62 5.68
CA ARG A 289 4.55 14.53 5.12
C ARG A 289 3.15 14.19 5.64
N ILE A 290 2.78 12.90 5.60
CA ILE A 290 1.50 12.43 6.17
C ILE A 290 1.42 12.69 7.68
N LEU A 291 2.51 12.54 8.44
CA LEU A 291 2.53 12.92 9.85
C LEU A 291 2.27 14.41 10.06
N SER A 292 2.81 15.28 9.21
CA SER A 292 2.50 16.71 9.28
C SER A 292 1.01 16.93 9.06
N ASP A 293 0.45 16.37 7.98
CA ASP A 293 -0.96 16.52 7.62
C ASP A 293 -1.90 16.13 8.78
N ILE A 294 -1.61 15.03 9.48
CA ILE A 294 -2.48 14.55 10.57
C ILE A 294 -2.21 15.17 11.94
N THR A 295 -1.04 15.78 12.16
CA THR A 295 -0.68 16.36 13.47
C THR A 295 -0.70 17.89 13.49
N GLY A 296 -0.70 18.53 12.32
CA GLY A 296 -0.47 19.97 12.18
C GLY A 296 0.95 20.41 12.59
N ASN A 297 1.87 19.47 12.82
CA ASN A 297 3.24 19.80 13.21
C ASN A 297 4.15 19.95 11.99
N ASN A 298 4.34 21.20 11.59
CA ASN A 298 5.11 21.59 10.40
C ASN A 298 6.59 21.19 10.45
N ALA A 299 7.15 20.88 11.62
CA ALA A 299 8.51 20.35 11.71
C ALA A 299 8.68 19.02 10.94
N PHE A 300 7.58 18.28 10.76
CA PHE A 300 7.60 17.05 9.95
C PHE A 300 7.67 17.33 8.45
N LEU A 301 7.17 18.47 7.94
CA LEU A 301 7.38 18.86 6.53
C LEU A 301 8.85 19.14 6.26
N VAL A 302 9.52 19.85 7.16
CA VAL A 302 10.97 20.09 7.07
C VAL A 302 11.73 18.76 7.08
N THR A 303 11.33 17.84 7.96
CA THR A 303 11.91 16.50 8.02
C THR A 303 11.68 15.74 6.71
N ALA A 304 10.50 15.84 6.11
CA ALA A 304 10.20 15.23 4.82
C ALA A 304 11.08 15.79 3.69
N ALA A 305 11.23 17.11 3.62
CA ALA A 305 12.12 17.76 2.64
C ALA A 305 13.56 17.26 2.75
N ILE A 306 14.10 17.15 3.97
CA ILE A 306 15.45 16.63 4.22
C ILE A 306 15.61 15.21 3.66
N TYR A 307 14.64 14.33 3.91
CA TYR A 307 14.70 12.95 3.41
C TYR A 307 14.66 12.88 1.88
N TYR A 308 13.82 13.68 1.23
CA TYR A 308 13.78 13.73 -0.24
C TYR A 308 15.06 14.31 -0.83
N GLU A 309 15.60 15.40 -0.24
CA GLU A 309 16.88 15.98 -0.66
C GLU A 309 18.04 15.00 -0.50
N GLU A 310 18.05 14.20 0.57
CA GLU A 310 19.03 13.12 0.76
C GLU A 310 18.85 12.01 -0.29
N ALA A 311 17.60 11.60 -0.58
CA ALA A 311 17.31 10.57 -1.58
C ALA A 311 17.83 10.94 -2.99
N LEU A 312 17.70 12.22 -3.37
CA LEU A 312 18.18 12.77 -4.65
C LEU A 312 19.72 12.77 -4.79
N GLN A 313 20.47 12.52 -3.72
CA GLN A 313 21.93 12.36 -3.81
C GLN A 313 22.33 11.00 -4.42
N TYR A 314 21.46 9.99 -4.31
CA TYR A 314 21.72 8.62 -4.76
C TYR A 314 21.01 8.28 -6.07
N TYR A 315 19.83 8.85 -6.30
CA TYR A 315 19.16 8.79 -7.58
C TYR A 315 19.43 10.07 -8.35
N THR A 316 20.23 9.96 -9.42
CA THR A 316 20.56 11.08 -10.30
C THR A 316 20.20 10.73 -11.74
N LEU A 317 19.98 11.76 -12.55
CA LEU A 317 19.95 11.61 -14.01
C LEU A 317 21.39 11.40 -14.51
N PRO A 318 21.66 10.43 -15.41
CA PRO A 318 20.72 9.61 -16.18
C PRO A 318 20.40 8.20 -15.62
N GLN A 319 20.91 7.80 -14.46
CA GLN A 319 20.87 6.40 -14.00
C GLN A 319 19.46 5.93 -13.60
N HIS A 320 18.67 6.80 -12.97
CA HIS A 320 17.36 6.46 -12.40
C HIS A 320 16.30 7.54 -12.69
N PRO A 321 15.94 7.75 -13.97
CA PRO A 321 15.12 8.90 -14.37
C PRO A 321 13.72 8.90 -13.76
N MET A 322 13.06 7.73 -13.66
CA MET A 322 11.71 7.66 -13.10
C MET A 322 11.71 7.90 -11.59
N GLU A 323 12.62 7.26 -10.85
CA GLU A 323 12.74 7.44 -9.40
C GLU A 323 13.12 8.88 -9.05
N TYR A 324 14.04 9.48 -9.82
CA TYR A 324 14.41 10.89 -9.69
C TYR A 324 13.19 11.81 -9.81
N SER A 325 12.41 11.67 -10.88
CA SER A 325 11.22 12.50 -11.10
C SER A 325 10.11 12.24 -10.07
N LEU A 326 9.96 11.02 -9.56
CA LEU A 326 9.02 10.75 -8.46
C LEU A 326 9.42 11.50 -7.18
N ILE A 327 10.71 11.48 -6.84
CA ILE A 327 11.21 12.18 -5.65
C ILE A 327 11.08 13.69 -5.83
N GLN A 328 11.41 14.23 -7.00
CA GLN A 328 11.22 15.64 -7.32
C GLN A 328 9.76 16.08 -7.21
N TYR A 329 8.83 15.28 -7.75
CA TYR A 329 7.39 15.51 -7.57
C TYR A 329 6.98 15.51 -6.09
N ASN A 330 7.44 14.53 -5.31
CA ASN A 330 7.11 14.46 -3.89
C ASN A 330 7.70 15.64 -3.09
N LEU A 331 8.91 16.08 -3.45
CA LEU A 331 9.55 17.25 -2.87
C LEU A 331 8.80 18.54 -3.24
N GLY A 332 8.30 18.65 -4.47
CA GLY A 332 7.49 19.79 -4.91
C GLY A 332 6.22 19.97 -4.10
N LYS A 333 5.57 18.86 -3.73
CA LYS A 333 4.43 18.90 -2.80
C LYS A 333 4.82 19.41 -1.43
N VAL A 334 5.96 18.98 -0.89
CA VAL A 334 6.44 19.47 0.42
C VAL A 334 6.79 20.96 0.36
N TYR A 335 7.42 21.43 -0.72
CA TYR A 335 7.69 22.85 -0.89
C TYR A 335 6.40 23.67 -1.04
N TYR A 336 5.38 23.15 -1.72
CA TYR A 336 4.06 23.78 -1.73
C TYR A 336 3.46 23.85 -0.32
N ASP A 337 3.42 22.72 0.40
CA ASP A 337 2.87 22.64 1.76
C ASP A 337 3.63 23.60 2.72
N LEU A 338 4.95 23.74 2.58
CA LEU A 338 5.76 24.72 3.32
C LEU A 338 5.49 26.17 2.90
N GLY A 339 5.21 26.41 1.61
CA GLY A 339 4.85 27.72 1.08
C GLY A 339 3.54 28.23 1.68
N GLU A 340 2.54 27.35 1.83
CA GLU A 340 1.22 27.69 2.39
C GLU A 340 1.28 28.13 3.86
N LEU A 341 2.27 27.67 4.64
CA LEU A 341 2.37 28.00 6.07
C LEU A 341 2.70 29.47 6.33
N ASP A 342 3.63 30.02 5.55
CA ASP A 342 4.17 31.37 5.75
C ASP A 342 3.95 32.26 4.52
N LEU A 343 3.14 31.82 3.54
CA LEU A 343 2.98 32.44 2.22
C LEU A 343 4.33 32.72 1.53
N SER A 344 5.26 31.77 1.64
CA SER A 344 6.63 31.94 1.14
C SER A 344 6.68 31.76 -0.37
N LYS A 345 6.89 32.89 -1.07
CA LYS A 345 7.15 32.93 -2.51
C LYS A 345 8.32 32.02 -2.91
N GLU A 346 9.39 31.98 -2.12
CA GLU A 346 10.56 31.15 -2.39
C GLU A 346 10.22 29.66 -2.40
N CYS A 347 9.38 29.21 -1.45
CA CYS A 347 8.90 27.83 -1.40
C CYS A 347 8.02 27.50 -2.61
N PHE A 348 7.10 28.38 -3.02
CA PHE A 348 6.29 28.16 -4.22
C PHE A 348 7.11 28.12 -5.51
N ILE A 349 8.14 28.99 -5.64
CA ILE A 349 9.07 28.92 -6.77
C ILE A 349 9.83 27.59 -6.75
N ALA A 350 10.34 27.16 -5.60
CA ALA A 350 11.01 25.88 -5.48
C ALA A 350 10.10 24.70 -5.85
N ALA A 351 8.82 24.72 -5.43
CA ALA A 351 7.83 23.74 -5.82
C ALA A 351 7.61 23.69 -7.34
N LYS A 352 7.43 24.85 -7.97
CA LYS A 352 7.29 24.96 -9.43
C LYS A 352 8.50 24.39 -10.15
N ASP A 353 9.71 24.75 -9.73
CA ASP A 353 10.94 24.35 -10.41
C ASP A 353 11.12 22.83 -10.41
N VAL A 354 10.87 22.16 -9.28
CA VAL A 354 10.99 20.69 -9.20
C VAL A 354 9.86 19.95 -9.94
N PHE A 355 8.66 20.54 -10.01
CA PHE A 355 7.58 20.01 -10.84
C PHE A 355 7.91 20.11 -12.34
N VAL A 356 8.45 21.25 -12.79
CA VAL A 356 8.89 21.43 -14.19
C VAL A 356 9.99 20.44 -14.53
N GLU A 357 10.98 20.27 -13.65
CA GLU A 357 12.06 19.28 -13.84
C GLU A 357 11.52 17.84 -13.96
N SER A 358 10.41 17.53 -13.30
CA SER A 358 9.76 16.21 -13.40
C SER A 358 9.10 15.95 -14.76
N LEU A 359 8.69 16.99 -15.49
CA LEU A 359 8.06 16.87 -16.82
C LEU A 359 9.03 16.47 -17.93
N ASP A 360 10.35 16.64 -17.72
CA ASP A 360 11.37 16.19 -18.68
C ASP A 360 11.35 14.65 -18.85
N ILE A 361 10.96 13.93 -17.80
CA ILE A 361 10.84 12.47 -17.80
C ILE A 361 9.38 12.04 -17.95
N TYR A 362 8.49 12.62 -17.14
CA TYR A 362 7.07 12.32 -17.17
C TYR A 362 6.35 13.16 -18.21
N SER A 363 6.41 12.67 -19.45
CA SER A 363 5.68 13.23 -20.59
C SER A 363 4.28 12.62 -20.76
N LEU A 364 3.40 13.33 -21.47
CA LEU A 364 2.07 12.87 -21.84
C LEU A 364 2.11 11.49 -22.53
N ASP A 365 3.04 11.27 -23.45
CA ASP A 365 3.10 10.04 -24.25
C ASP A 365 3.61 8.83 -23.46
N LYS A 366 4.54 9.04 -22.53
CA LYS A 366 5.19 7.95 -21.79
C LYS A 366 4.48 7.62 -20.48
N ASN A 367 4.00 8.65 -19.78
CA ASN A 367 3.47 8.54 -18.42
C ASN A 367 2.27 9.49 -18.24
N PRO A 368 1.15 9.28 -18.96
CA PRO A 368 0.06 10.24 -19.04
C PRO A 368 -0.51 10.63 -17.67
N ASN A 369 -0.72 9.67 -16.77
CA ASN A 369 -1.28 9.97 -15.46
C ASN A 369 -0.29 10.76 -14.56
N CYS A 370 1.00 10.42 -14.58
CA CYS A 370 2.03 11.18 -13.86
C CYS A 370 2.14 12.60 -14.40
N TYR A 371 2.13 12.74 -15.74
CA TYR A 371 2.12 14.02 -16.43
C TYR A 371 0.94 14.89 -15.98
N ALA A 372 -0.29 14.36 -16.04
CA ALA A 372 -1.49 15.09 -15.61
C ALA A 372 -1.46 15.46 -14.12
N THR A 373 -0.91 14.58 -13.28
CA THR A 373 -0.71 14.86 -11.85
C THR A 373 0.21 16.05 -11.63
N ILE A 374 1.33 16.11 -12.36
CA ILE A 374 2.30 17.21 -12.24
C ILE A 374 1.69 18.50 -12.79
N GLN A 375 1.02 18.42 -13.94
CA GLN A 375 0.33 19.57 -14.54
C GLN A 375 -0.72 20.16 -13.59
N PHE A 376 -1.52 19.32 -12.93
CA PHE A 376 -2.47 19.78 -11.91
C PHE A 376 -1.81 20.57 -10.77
N HIS A 377 -0.71 20.06 -10.20
CA HIS A 377 -0.02 20.76 -9.12
C HIS A 377 0.71 22.02 -9.61
N LEU A 378 1.21 22.05 -10.85
CA LEU A 378 1.72 23.26 -11.47
C LEU A 378 0.63 24.32 -11.63
N GLY A 379 -0.60 23.93 -12.00
CA GLY A 379 -1.75 24.82 -12.06
C GLY A 379 -2.04 25.48 -10.71
N ILE A 380 -2.04 24.69 -9.64
CA ILE A 380 -2.21 25.19 -8.26
C ILE A 380 -1.07 26.14 -7.87
N VAL A 381 0.19 25.74 -8.04
CA VAL A 381 1.35 26.56 -7.67
C VAL A 381 1.38 27.87 -8.46
N ASN A 382 1.13 27.83 -9.76
CA ASN A 382 1.12 29.02 -10.62
C ASN A 382 -0.02 29.97 -10.22
N ASN A 383 -1.19 29.44 -9.83
CA ASN A 383 -2.30 30.25 -9.36
C ASN A 383 -1.95 31.04 -8.09
N VAL A 384 -1.25 30.42 -7.14
CA VAL A 384 -0.79 31.10 -5.92
C VAL A 384 0.33 32.10 -6.22
N LEU A 385 1.28 31.73 -7.08
CA LEU A 385 2.36 32.64 -7.48
C LEU A 385 1.86 33.90 -8.19
N GLU A 386 0.79 33.78 -8.99
CA GLU A 386 0.13 34.93 -9.62
C GLU A 386 -0.45 35.90 -8.58
N ASP A 387 -0.95 35.39 -7.45
CA ASP A 387 -1.47 36.26 -6.38
C ASP A 387 -0.36 36.94 -5.58
N LEU A 388 0.79 36.28 -5.42
CA LEU A 388 1.95 36.85 -4.74
C LEU A 388 2.75 37.81 -5.61
N CYS A 389 2.73 37.62 -6.94
CA CYS A 389 3.47 38.39 -7.93
C CYS A 389 2.62 38.56 -9.20
N PRO A 390 1.60 39.45 -9.15
CA PRO A 390 0.74 39.66 -10.29
C PRO A 390 1.54 40.17 -11.48
N LEU A 391 1.15 39.74 -12.68
CA LEU A 391 1.66 40.30 -13.94
C LEU A 391 1.43 41.83 -13.99
N GLU A 392 2.29 42.55 -14.71
CA GLU A 392 2.14 44.01 -14.88
C GLU A 392 0.82 44.33 -15.64
N GLU A 393 0.16 45.45 -15.31
CA GLU A 393 -1.18 45.84 -15.81
C GLU A 393 -1.32 45.80 -17.36
N GLU A 394 -0.24 45.97 -18.11
CA GLU A 394 -0.23 45.90 -19.59
C GLU A 394 -0.51 44.49 -20.14
N GLU A 395 -0.14 43.43 -19.42
CA GLU A 395 -0.49 42.04 -19.79
C GLU A 395 -1.95 41.72 -19.43
N MET A 396 -2.50 42.42 -18.43
CA MET A 396 -3.87 42.25 -17.96
C MET A 396 -4.92 42.86 -18.91
N HIS A 397 -4.58 43.92 -19.65
CA HIS A 397 -5.47 44.49 -20.68
C HIS A 397 -5.54 43.68 -21.99
N GLN A 398 -4.67 42.68 -22.18
CA GLN A 398 -4.76 41.73 -23.29
C GLN A 398 -5.63 40.50 -22.96
N ILE A 399 -6.19 40.43 -21.75
CA ILE A 399 -7.03 39.33 -21.26
C ILE A 399 -8.40 39.26 -21.99
N ASN A 400 -8.81 40.32 -22.68
CA ASN A 400 -10.12 40.44 -23.31
C ASN A 400 -10.28 39.64 -24.63
N ASP A 401 -9.25 38.95 -25.11
CA ASP A 401 -9.33 38.05 -26.28
C ASP A 401 -8.87 36.62 -25.89
N PHE A 402 -9.85 35.78 -25.55
CA PHE A 402 -9.67 34.46 -24.92
C PHE A 402 -8.97 33.41 -25.80
N GLU A 403 -8.82 33.63 -27.11
CA GLU A 403 -8.15 32.66 -28.01
C GLU A 403 -6.63 32.87 -28.14
N GLY A 404 -6.05 33.92 -27.52
CA GLY A 404 -4.68 34.34 -27.82
C GLY A 404 -3.65 34.35 -26.68
N VAL A 405 -4.05 34.46 -25.41
CA VAL A 405 -3.11 34.73 -24.30
C VAL A 405 -3.08 33.60 -23.27
N LYS A 406 -1.89 33.01 -23.10
CA LYS A 406 -1.59 31.84 -22.26
C LYS A 406 -1.60 32.18 -20.77
N VAL A 407 -2.73 31.97 -20.12
CA VAL A 407 -2.79 31.94 -18.65
C VAL A 407 -2.18 30.62 -18.19
N LYS A 408 -0.96 30.69 -17.62
CA LYS A 408 -0.15 29.51 -17.30
C LYS A 408 -0.90 28.50 -16.43
N GLU A 409 -1.59 28.97 -15.39
CA GLU A 409 -2.35 28.11 -14.49
C GLU A 409 -3.51 27.38 -15.19
N ILE A 410 -4.27 28.06 -16.05
CA ILE A 410 -5.38 27.46 -16.80
C ILE A 410 -4.84 26.46 -17.83
N ASP A 411 -3.74 26.79 -18.51
CA ASP A 411 -3.08 25.88 -19.46
C ASP A 411 -2.62 24.59 -18.77
N ASN A 412 -2.03 24.69 -17.57
CA ASN A 412 -1.65 23.52 -16.79
C ASN A 412 -2.87 22.63 -16.45
N PHE A 413 -4.00 23.22 -16.06
CA PHE A 413 -5.24 22.46 -15.83
C PHE A 413 -5.79 21.81 -17.11
N LYS A 414 -5.76 22.51 -18.24
CA LYS A 414 -6.12 21.96 -19.55
C LYS A 414 -5.22 20.78 -19.95
N GLU A 415 -3.92 20.85 -19.68
CA GLU A 415 -3.00 19.73 -19.90
C GLU A 415 -3.35 18.51 -19.03
N ALA A 416 -3.77 18.73 -17.78
CA ALA A 416 -4.25 17.65 -16.91
C ALA A 416 -5.54 16.99 -17.46
N LEU A 417 -6.48 17.81 -17.96
CA LEU A 417 -7.75 17.33 -18.55
C LEU A 417 -7.59 16.54 -19.85
N LYS A 418 -6.44 16.62 -20.54
CA LYS A 418 -6.14 15.73 -21.68
C LYS A 418 -6.08 14.25 -21.27
N VAL A 419 -5.83 13.97 -19.99
CA VAL A 419 -5.70 12.62 -19.45
C VAL A 419 -6.81 12.31 -18.46
N TRP A 420 -7.09 13.23 -17.55
CA TRP A 420 -8.12 13.07 -16.55
C TRP A 420 -9.47 13.46 -17.13
N THR A 421 -10.18 12.48 -17.70
CA THR A 421 -11.56 12.64 -18.17
C THR A 421 -12.56 12.22 -17.09
N ALA A 422 -13.82 12.63 -17.25
CA ALA A 422 -14.93 12.20 -16.40
C ALA A 422 -15.04 10.67 -16.29
N GLU A 423 -14.76 9.93 -17.37
CA GLU A 423 -14.89 8.46 -17.40
C GLU A 423 -13.71 7.76 -16.73
N SER A 424 -12.49 8.26 -16.94
CA SER A 424 -11.28 7.56 -16.51
C SER A 424 -10.82 7.97 -15.11
N TYR A 425 -10.99 9.25 -14.77
CA TYR A 425 -10.51 9.83 -13.52
C TYR A 425 -11.51 10.84 -12.94
N PRO A 426 -12.76 10.42 -12.63
CA PRO A 426 -13.86 11.33 -12.27
C PRO A 426 -13.53 12.29 -11.11
N LEU A 427 -12.86 11.80 -10.07
CA LEU A 427 -12.47 12.63 -8.93
C LEU A 427 -11.43 13.70 -9.31
N ASN A 428 -10.42 13.32 -10.09
CA ASN A 428 -9.37 14.24 -10.51
C ASN A 428 -9.90 15.26 -11.51
N TYR A 429 -10.75 14.83 -12.44
CA TYR A 429 -11.48 15.68 -13.38
C TYR A 429 -12.27 16.76 -12.62
N ALA A 430 -13.11 16.35 -11.66
CA ALA A 430 -13.90 17.29 -10.86
C ALA A 430 -13.04 18.30 -10.07
N LYS A 431 -11.89 17.85 -9.53
CA LYS A 431 -10.96 18.76 -8.83
C LYS A 431 -10.37 19.82 -9.76
N VAL A 432 -10.06 19.46 -11.01
CA VAL A 432 -9.58 20.45 -11.98
C VAL A 432 -10.65 21.51 -12.22
N HIS A 433 -11.89 21.08 -12.46
CA HIS A 433 -13.04 21.98 -12.65
C HIS A 433 -13.31 22.86 -11.43
N GLU A 434 -13.20 22.33 -10.21
CA GLU A 434 -13.29 23.14 -8.98
C GLU A 434 -12.23 24.27 -8.94
N HIS A 435 -10.98 23.97 -9.31
CA HIS A 435 -9.91 24.96 -9.33
C HIS A 435 -10.09 25.99 -10.46
N LEU A 436 -10.54 25.56 -11.65
CA LEU A 436 -10.86 26.47 -12.75
C LEU A 436 -12.01 27.43 -12.38
N GLY A 437 -13.05 26.94 -11.69
CA GLY A 437 -14.12 27.78 -11.16
C GLY A 437 -13.62 28.88 -10.23
N LYS A 438 -12.68 28.55 -9.32
CA LYS A 438 -12.04 29.52 -8.41
C LYS A 438 -11.23 30.57 -9.17
N ILE A 439 -10.47 30.13 -10.18
CA ILE A 439 -9.66 31.03 -11.02
C ILE A 439 -10.54 32.03 -11.76
N HIS A 440 -11.60 31.54 -12.41
CA HIS A 440 -12.51 32.40 -13.16
C HIS A 440 -13.25 33.37 -12.23
N THR A 441 -13.70 32.92 -11.05
CA THR A 441 -14.29 33.82 -10.04
C THR A 441 -13.31 34.95 -9.66
N LYS A 442 -12.04 34.61 -9.42
CA LYS A 442 -10.99 35.59 -9.12
C LYS A 442 -10.76 36.59 -10.26
N TYR A 443 -10.79 36.14 -11.51
CA TYR A 443 -10.63 37.03 -12.66
C TYR A 443 -11.84 37.96 -12.85
N TYR A 444 -13.06 37.50 -12.56
CA TYR A 444 -14.21 38.38 -12.48
C TYR A 444 -14.00 39.47 -11.40
N GLU A 445 -13.54 39.09 -10.20
CA GLU A 445 -13.31 40.07 -9.12
C GLU A 445 -12.26 41.13 -9.48
N LYS A 446 -11.24 40.78 -10.27
CA LYS A 446 -10.20 41.71 -10.75
C LYS A 446 -10.68 42.59 -11.91
N SER A 447 -11.39 42.02 -12.89
CA SER A 447 -11.72 42.68 -14.17
C SER A 447 -13.11 43.31 -14.20
N GLY A 448 -14.07 42.74 -13.45
CA GLY A 448 -15.49 43.02 -13.58
C GLY A 448 -16.17 42.36 -14.79
N ASP A 449 -15.45 41.56 -15.58
CA ASP A 449 -15.99 40.93 -16.79
C ASP A 449 -16.86 39.70 -16.45
N VAL A 450 -18.16 39.82 -16.74
CA VAL A 450 -19.20 38.85 -16.40
C VAL A 450 -18.99 37.51 -17.10
N ASP A 451 -18.29 37.46 -18.24
CA ASP A 451 -18.01 36.21 -18.94
C ASP A 451 -17.21 35.23 -18.06
N TYR A 452 -16.32 35.74 -17.19
CA TYR A 452 -15.63 34.91 -16.21
C TYR A 452 -16.56 34.31 -15.17
N LEU A 453 -17.62 35.03 -14.77
CA LEU A 453 -18.57 34.52 -13.80
C LEU A 453 -19.41 33.37 -14.40
N ILE A 454 -19.76 33.48 -15.68
CA ILE A 454 -20.44 32.43 -16.45
C ILE A 454 -19.54 31.19 -16.61
N MET A 455 -18.26 31.41 -16.94
CA MET A 455 -17.28 30.30 -16.99
C MET A 455 -17.15 29.62 -15.63
N ALA A 456 -17.00 30.38 -14.55
CA ALA A 456 -16.89 29.84 -13.21
C ALA A 456 -18.09 28.98 -12.81
N GLU A 457 -19.31 29.43 -13.15
CA GLU A 457 -20.55 28.69 -12.90
C GLU A 457 -20.51 27.31 -13.55
N LYS A 458 -20.20 27.27 -14.85
CA LYS A 458 -20.11 26.01 -15.60
C LYS A 458 -19.07 25.05 -15.01
N GLU A 459 -17.90 25.57 -14.64
CA GLU A 459 -16.83 24.76 -14.05
C GLU A 459 -17.24 24.17 -12.68
N TYR A 460 -17.90 24.95 -11.82
CA TYR A 460 -18.39 24.41 -10.55
C TYR A 460 -19.57 23.44 -10.71
N GLU A 461 -20.46 23.68 -11.68
CA GLU A 461 -21.54 22.75 -12.02
C GLU A 461 -20.99 21.40 -12.50
N GLU A 462 -19.94 21.41 -13.32
CA GLU A 462 -19.25 20.20 -13.75
C GLU A 462 -18.62 19.47 -12.55
N ALA A 463 -17.98 20.19 -11.63
CA ALA A 463 -17.33 19.59 -10.45
C ALA A 463 -18.33 18.95 -9.47
N VAL A 464 -19.47 19.61 -9.22
CA VAL A 464 -20.43 19.15 -8.20
C VAL A 464 -21.11 17.83 -8.57
N GLU A 465 -21.21 17.49 -9.86
CA GLU A 465 -21.78 16.21 -10.32
C GLU A 465 -21.02 14.98 -9.79
N PHE A 466 -19.73 15.13 -9.48
CA PHE A 466 -18.87 14.02 -9.03
C PHE A 466 -18.69 13.98 -7.51
N TYR A 467 -19.18 14.99 -6.79
CA TYR A 467 -19.09 15.05 -5.34
C TYR A 467 -20.40 14.64 -4.70
N SER A 468 -20.33 13.74 -3.71
CA SER A 468 -21.50 13.32 -2.93
C SER A 468 -21.16 13.35 -1.44
N ILE A 469 -22.18 13.51 -0.61
CA ILE A 469 -22.02 13.52 0.85
C ILE A 469 -21.44 12.17 1.34
N GLU A 470 -21.84 11.07 0.70
CA GLU A 470 -21.44 9.72 1.10
C GLU A 470 -19.98 9.41 0.75
N ARG A 471 -19.50 9.88 -0.40
CA ARG A 471 -18.17 9.51 -0.92
C ARG A 471 -17.13 10.59 -0.66
N TYR A 472 -17.52 11.87 -0.77
CA TYR A 472 -16.63 13.02 -0.69
C TYR A 472 -17.26 14.19 0.09
N PRO A 473 -17.63 13.99 1.38
CA PRO A 473 -18.41 14.96 2.15
C PRO A 473 -17.78 16.36 2.18
N PHE A 474 -16.47 16.44 2.42
CA PHE A 474 -15.76 17.72 2.46
C PHE A 474 -15.80 18.44 1.10
N LEU A 475 -15.47 17.75 0.00
CA LEU A 475 -15.43 18.36 -1.35
C LEU A 475 -16.83 18.79 -1.80
N TYR A 476 -17.86 17.99 -1.51
CA TYR A 476 -19.25 18.35 -1.77
C TYR A 476 -19.62 19.67 -1.07
N ALA A 477 -19.27 19.81 0.21
CA ALA A 477 -19.60 21.01 0.95
C ALA A 477 -18.76 22.22 0.56
N ALA A 478 -17.48 22.02 0.22
CA ALA A 478 -16.60 23.07 -0.26
C ALA A 478 -17.10 23.64 -1.60
N VAL A 479 -17.39 22.80 -2.61
CA VAL A 479 -17.87 23.29 -3.91
C VAL A 479 -19.23 23.99 -3.81
N ASN A 480 -20.13 23.50 -2.95
CA ASN A 480 -21.43 24.15 -2.71
C ASN A 480 -21.28 25.50 -2.00
N TYR A 481 -20.28 25.64 -1.11
CA TYR A 481 -19.95 26.94 -0.52
C TYR A 481 -19.47 27.93 -1.59
N GLU A 482 -18.57 27.51 -2.48
CA GLU A 482 -18.07 28.36 -3.57
C GLU A 482 -19.15 28.72 -4.59
N LEU A 483 -20.04 27.77 -4.93
CA LEU A 483 -21.24 28.05 -5.72
C LEU A 483 -22.11 29.10 -5.03
N GLY A 484 -22.29 29.03 -3.72
CA GLY A 484 -23.00 30.05 -2.96
C GLY A 484 -22.37 31.44 -3.10
N ASN A 485 -21.04 31.52 -2.98
CA ASN A 485 -20.28 32.77 -3.15
C ASN A 485 -20.45 33.32 -4.56
N LEU A 486 -20.35 32.46 -5.57
CA LEU A 486 -20.56 32.81 -6.98
C LEU A 486 -21.96 33.38 -7.22
N LYS A 487 -23.00 32.75 -6.67
CA LYS A 487 -24.39 33.22 -6.81
C LYS A 487 -24.62 34.56 -6.11
N LEU A 488 -23.93 34.83 -5.01
CA LEU A 488 -23.94 36.18 -4.42
C LEU A 488 -23.35 37.24 -5.37
N LEU A 489 -22.29 36.91 -6.11
CA LEU A 489 -21.74 37.81 -7.11
C LEU A 489 -22.73 38.05 -8.25
N PHE A 490 -23.36 37.00 -8.80
CA PHE A 490 -24.40 37.12 -9.83
C PHE A 490 -25.58 38.00 -9.38
N SER A 491 -25.99 37.88 -8.12
CA SER A 491 -27.11 38.68 -7.57
C SER A 491 -26.90 40.19 -7.62
N ARG A 492 -25.64 40.64 -7.74
CA ARG A 492 -25.27 42.06 -7.88
C ARG A 492 -25.36 42.55 -9.33
N ILE A 493 -25.43 41.64 -10.29
CA ILE A 493 -25.42 41.91 -11.73
C ILE A 493 -26.84 41.82 -12.28
N GLU A 494 -27.50 40.68 -12.08
CA GLU A 494 -28.82 40.40 -12.64
C GLU A 494 -29.66 39.50 -11.73
N ASN A 495 -30.95 39.34 -12.05
CA ASN A 495 -31.85 38.35 -11.47
C ASN A 495 -31.71 38.15 -9.94
N ARG A 496 -31.59 39.27 -9.21
CA ARG A 496 -31.14 39.31 -7.80
C ARG A 496 -31.84 38.29 -6.91
N ASP A 497 -33.17 38.26 -6.90
CA ASP A 497 -33.94 37.38 -6.01
C ASP A 497 -33.74 35.89 -6.31
N LYS A 498 -33.58 35.56 -7.60
CA LYS A 498 -33.28 34.20 -8.06
C LYS A 498 -31.92 33.78 -7.54
N HIS A 499 -30.88 34.56 -7.80
CA HIS A 499 -29.51 34.22 -7.40
C HIS A 499 -29.28 34.26 -5.89
N LEU A 500 -29.96 35.16 -5.15
CA LEU A 500 -29.93 35.11 -3.68
C LEU A 500 -30.59 33.83 -3.14
N SER A 501 -31.63 33.32 -3.80
CA SER A 501 -32.26 32.05 -3.44
C SER A 501 -31.35 30.84 -3.76
N GLU A 502 -30.71 30.85 -4.93
CA GLU A 502 -29.71 29.84 -5.31
C GLU A 502 -28.51 29.85 -4.36
N ALA A 503 -28.02 31.04 -3.97
CA ALA A 503 -26.95 31.20 -3.00
C ALA A 503 -27.32 30.58 -1.64
N THR A 504 -28.49 30.92 -1.10
CA THR A 504 -28.99 30.31 0.15
C THR A 504 -29.05 28.79 0.03
N SER A 505 -29.58 28.25 -1.07
CA SER A 505 -29.69 26.81 -1.27
C SER A 505 -28.31 26.13 -1.33
N ALA A 506 -27.34 26.75 -1.99
CA ALA A 506 -25.98 26.24 -2.08
C ALA A 506 -25.28 26.24 -0.70
N TYR A 507 -25.41 27.32 0.08
CA TYR A 507 -24.91 27.34 1.46
C TYR A 507 -25.60 26.31 2.36
N GLU A 508 -26.91 26.12 2.22
CA GLU A 508 -27.64 25.07 2.95
C GLU A 508 -27.14 23.67 2.59
N ASN A 509 -26.79 23.41 1.33
CA ASN A 509 -26.15 22.16 0.92
C ASN A 509 -24.77 21.99 1.57
N SER A 510 -23.97 23.05 1.63
CA SER A 510 -22.67 23.04 2.31
C SER A 510 -22.81 22.70 3.82
N LEU A 511 -23.80 23.29 4.48
CA LEU A 511 -24.10 23.07 5.90
C LEU A 511 -24.66 21.68 6.22
N LYS A 512 -24.98 20.84 5.23
CA LYS A 512 -25.27 19.41 5.46
C LYS A 512 -24.06 18.64 5.97
N VAL A 513 -22.85 19.14 5.71
CA VAL A 513 -21.59 18.53 6.14
C VAL A 513 -20.84 19.45 7.09
N PHE A 514 -20.64 20.72 6.71
CA PHE A 514 -19.94 21.67 7.56
C PHE A 514 -20.78 21.94 8.80
N ASN A 515 -20.21 21.63 9.97
CA ASN A 515 -20.88 21.71 11.25
C ASN A 515 -19.94 22.32 12.31
N SER A 516 -20.52 22.80 13.40
CA SER A 516 -19.77 23.51 14.46
C SER A 516 -18.72 22.64 15.17
N SER A 517 -18.84 21.31 15.15
CA SER A 517 -17.91 20.39 15.82
C SER A 517 -16.70 20.01 14.96
N GLU A 518 -16.87 19.81 13.65
CA GLU A 518 -15.82 19.27 12.78
C GLU A 518 -15.25 20.33 11.82
N TYR A 519 -16.06 21.29 11.38
CA TYR A 519 -15.70 22.30 10.38
C TYR A 519 -16.12 23.71 10.82
N SER A 520 -15.80 24.05 12.07
CA SER A 520 -16.29 25.26 12.75
C SER A 520 -16.07 26.57 11.99
N LYS A 521 -14.92 26.72 11.30
CA LYS A 521 -14.62 27.87 10.44
C LYS A 521 -15.60 27.97 9.27
N TYR A 522 -15.65 26.94 8.42
CA TYR A 522 -16.52 26.91 7.24
C TYR A 522 -18.00 26.98 7.61
N TYR A 523 -18.39 26.38 8.73
CA TYR A 523 -19.73 26.48 9.30
C TYR A 523 -20.11 27.93 9.62
N ALA A 524 -19.23 28.66 10.32
CA ALA A 524 -19.47 30.07 10.65
C ALA A 524 -19.53 30.95 9.39
N GLU A 525 -18.63 30.73 8.43
CA GLU A 525 -18.59 31.47 7.17
C GLU A 525 -19.86 31.24 6.34
N ALA A 526 -20.33 29.99 6.22
CA ALA A 526 -21.56 29.67 5.50
C ALA A 526 -22.82 30.26 6.18
N LEU A 527 -22.90 30.22 7.51
CA LEU A 527 -24.00 30.86 8.25
C LEU A 527 -24.03 32.37 8.03
N LEU A 528 -22.87 33.04 8.15
CA LEU A 528 -22.74 34.46 7.87
C LEU A 528 -23.13 34.80 6.43
N ALA A 529 -22.79 33.94 5.47
CA ALA A 529 -23.15 34.14 4.07
C ALA A 529 -24.67 33.98 3.82
N ILE A 530 -25.35 33.08 4.53
CA ILE A 530 -26.82 32.95 4.51
C ILE A 530 -27.49 34.17 5.16
N GLU A 531 -26.96 34.67 6.28
CA GLU A 531 -27.49 35.89 6.90
C GLU A 531 -27.36 37.09 5.95
N ARG A 532 -26.18 37.26 5.33
CA ARG A 532 -25.96 38.27 4.30
C ARG A 532 -26.90 38.12 3.11
N SER A 533 -27.16 36.89 2.63
CA SER A 533 -28.06 36.68 1.50
C SER A 533 -29.52 37.03 1.84
N LYS A 534 -29.92 36.82 3.10
CA LYS A 534 -31.24 37.22 3.61
C LYS A 534 -31.36 38.72 3.79
N ASP A 535 -30.33 39.40 4.32
CA ASP A 535 -30.31 40.86 4.45
C ASP A 535 -30.33 41.58 3.09
N LEU A 536 -29.86 40.90 2.04
CA LEU A 536 -29.87 41.39 0.66
C LEU A 536 -31.17 41.08 -0.09
N LYS A 537 -32.11 40.31 0.46
CA LYS A 537 -33.47 40.12 -0.10
C LYS A 537 -34.40 41.18 0.48
#